data_AF-A0A0R2R4Y3-F1
#
_entry.id   AF-A0A0R2R4Y3-F1
#
_cell.length_a   1.000
_cell.length_b   1.000
_cell.length_c   1.000
_cell.angle_alpha   90.00
_cell.angle_beta   90.00
_cell.angle_gamma   90.00
#
_symmetry.space_group_name_H-M   'P 1'
#
loop_
_entity.id
_entity.type
_entity.pdbx_description
1 polymer ?
#
loop_
_entity_poly.entity_id
_entity_poly.type
_entity_poly.pdbx_seq_one_letter_code
_entity_poly.pdbx_strand_id
1 'polypeptide(L)'
;MKKITLALAALVAFSFATVAQARDQIQIVGSSTVFPYATVVAERFGQSGFKTPVIESTGTGGGAKLFCAGVGTQHPDITNASRAMKDSEKALCAKNGVTDIVEIVVGNDGITLAYSRDAKPVNFTKEQLWKALAKNVAVDGKVVANPYKKWSDIDSSLPNQPIKVMIPPGTSGTRDAWDSLVMGKGIDKASKDLKIDSSEYREDGAVIEVGENDSLIIQKLIADKEMFGFFGFSYFLAAQDKLQAASIEGGQPSLEAIQDYSYAVARPLFFYVKKAHVGVIPGLHEFVKEFTTTKAIGKSGYLADIGLVPLDQKKYKATRDNAMKLIAMSN
;
A
#
# COMPACT_ATOMS: atom_id res chain seq x y z
N MET A 1 65.18 6.57 -58.83
CA MET A 1 64.81 7.58 -57.80
C MET A 1 63.30 7.52 -57.60
N LYS A 2 62.85 7.43 -56.34
CA LYS A 2 61.52 6.99 -55.88
C LYS A 2 60.36 7.84 -56.42
N LYS A 3 59.31 7.18 -56.94
CA LYS A 3 57.97 7.78 -57.08
C LYS A 3 57.18 7.43 -55.82
N ILE A 4 56.75 8.46 -55.09
CA ILE A 4 55.85 8.35 -53.94
C ILE A 4 54.43 8.54 -54.47
N THR A 5 53.58 7.52 -54.31
CA THR A 5 52.16 7.60 -54.61
C THR A 5 51.43 7.64 -53.28
N LEU A 6 50.87 8.81 -52.92
CA LEU A 6 49.96 8.94 -51.78
C LEU A 6 48.64 8.22 -52.11
N ALA A 7 48.27 7.24 -51.28
CA ALA A 7 46.92 6.69 -51.23
C ALA A 7 46.14 7.40 -50.12
N LEU A 8 45.15 8.20 -50.50
CA LEU A 8 44.21 8.85 -49.60
C LEU A 8 43.09 7.85 -49.25
N ALA A 9 43.12 7.27 -48.06
CA ALA A 9 42.03 6.43 -47.57
C ALA A 9 40.98 7.30 -46.89
N ALA A 10 39.81 7.48 -47.52
CA ALA A 10 38.66 8.11 -46.92
C ALA A 10 38.01 7.14 -45.91
N LEU A 11 38.20 7.42 -44.62
CA LEU A 11 37.54 6.69 -43.53
C LEU A 11 36.12 7.26 -43.36
N VAL A 12 35.11 6.56 -43.89
CA VAL A 12 33.70 6.87 -43.61
C VAL A 12 33.38 6.32 -42.22
N ALA A 13 33.38 7.20 -41.22
CA ALA A 13 32.89 6.86 -39.88
C ALA A 13 31.36 6.77 -39.92
N PHE A 14 30.82 5.55 -39.94
CA PHE A 14 29.40 5.31 -39.68
C PHE A 14 29.14 5.47 -38.18
N SER A 15 28.69 6.66 -37.79
CA SER A 15 28.13 6.91 -36.47
C SER A 15 26.77 6.22 -36.39
N PHE A 16 26.71 5.01 -35.81
CA PHE A 16 25.43 4.43 -35.40
C PHE A 16 24.90 5.27 -34.23
N ALA A 17 24.00 6.20 -34.53
CA ALA A 17 23.14 6.78 -33.52
C ALA A 17 22.22 5.66 -33.01
N THR A 18 22.53 5.11 -31.84
CA THR A 18 21.60 4.26 -31.11
C THR A 18 20.40 5.13 -30.73
N VAL A 19 19.35 5.07 -31.55
CA VAL A 19 18.05 5.65 -31.19
C VAL A 19 17.60 4.87 -29.96
N ALA A 20 17.64 5.50 -28.78
CA ALA A 20 17.11 4.92 -27.56
C ALA A 20 15.62 4.68 -27.80
N GLN A 21 15.25 3.44 -28.14
CA GLN A 21 13.86 3.06 -28.29
C GLN A 21 13.20 3.22 -26.92
N ALA A 22 12.20 4.09 -26.84
CA ALA A 22 11.34 4.11 -25.67
C ALA A 22 10.75 2.71 -25.50
N ARG A 23 10.83 2.16 -24.28
CA ARG A 23 10.08 0.93 -23.99
C ARG A 23 8.60 1.22 -24.21
N ASP A 24 7.89 0.24 -24.75
CA ASP A 24 6.50 0.40 -25.17
C ASP A 24 5.49 -0.02 -24.08
N GLN A 25 5.97 -0.21 -22.85
CA GLN A 25 5.20 -0.67 -21.71
C GLN A 25 5.47 0.21 -20.49
N ILE A 26 4.40 0.55 -19.78
CA ILE A 26 4.45 1.29 -18.52
C ILE A 26 4.98 0.38 -17.43
N GLN A 27 5.92 0.87 -16.62
CA GLN A 27 6.47 0.18 -15.46
C GLN A 27 6.06 0.87 -14.15
N ILE A 28 5.47 0.10 -13.25
CA ILE A 28 4.93 0.56 -11.97
C ILE A 28 5.59 -0.24 -10.86
N VAL A 29 6.04 0.43 -9.81
CA VAL A 29 6.60 -0.20 -8.61
C VAL A 29 5.88 0.28 -7.36
N GLY A 30 6.10 -0.35 -6.20
CA GLY A 30 5.82 0.25 -4.90
C GLY A 30 4.83 -0.50 -4.04
N SER A 31 3.86 0.22 -3.47
CA SER A 31 2.98 -0.28 -2.42
C SER A 31 2.22 -1.56 -2.80
N SER A 32 2.39 -2.60 -1.99
CA SER A 32 1.62 -3.85 -1.97
C SER A 32 0.12 -3.62 -1.75
N THR A 33 -0.26 -2.56 -1.04
CA THR A 33 -1.67 -2.26 -0.80
C THR A 33 -2.34 -1.59 -1.99
N VAL A 34 -1.59 -0.84 -2.79
CA VAL A 34 -2.13 -0.26 -4.04
C VAL A 34 -2.03 -1.26 -5.20
N PHE A 35 -1.13 -2.24 -5.10
CA PHE A 35 -0.90 -3.29 -6.08
C PHE A 35 -2.17 -3.96 -6.63
N PRO A 36 -3.12 -4.46 -5.81
CA PRO A 36 -4.33 -5.10 -6.34
C PRO A 36 -5.20 -4.12 -7.15
N TYR A 37 -5.34 -2.87 -6.70
CA TYR A 37 -6.10 -1.85 -7.42
C TYR A 37 -5.43 -1.48 -8.75
N ALA A 38 -4.11 -1.25 -8.73
CA ALA A 38 -3.36 -0.92 -9.93
C ALA A 38 -3.38 -2.06 -10.96
N THR A 39 -3.38 -3.31 -10.51
CA THR A 39 -3.47 -4.50 -11.38
C THR A 39 -4.80 -4.53 -12.13
N VAL A 40 -5.92 -4.33 -11.45
CA VAL A 40 -7.25 -4.29 -12.10
C VAL A 40 -7.33 -3.16 -13.13
N VAL A 41 -6.77 -1.98 -12.82
CA VAL A 41 -6.72 -0.85 -13.78
C VAL A 41 -5.82 -1.20 -14.97
N ALA A 42 -4.66 -1.81 -14.73
CA ALA A 42 -3.71 -2.19 -15.77
C ALA A 42 -4.30 -3.22 -16.75
N GLU A 43 -5.01 -4.23 -16.24
CA GLU A 43 -5.70 -5.23 -17.07
C GLU A 43 -6.77 -4.58 -17.95
N ARG A 44 -7.62 -3.73 -17.37
CA ARG A 44 -8.66 -2.99 -18.11
C ARG A 44 -8.06 -2.03 -19.13
N PHE A 45 -6.95 -1.38 -18.80
CA PHE A 45 -6.22 -0.52 -19.71
C PHE A 45 -5.64 -1.32 -20.88
N GLY A 46 -5.10 -2.51 -20.64
CA GLY A 46 -4.64 -3.41 -21.70
C GLY A 46 -5.73 -3.80 -22.70
N GLN A 47 -6.96 -3.98 -22.21
CA GLN A 47 -8.13 -4.28 -23.05
C GLN A 47 -8.55 -3.12 -23.96
N SER A 48 -8.06 -1.89 -23.71
CA SER A 48 -8.35 -0.71 -24.55
C SER A 48 -7.44 -0.57 -25.77
N GLY A 49 -6.50 -1.51 -25.97
CA GLY A 49 -5.56 -1.53 -27.10
C GLY A 49 -4.14 -1.07 -26.77
N PHE A 50 -3.89 -0.62 -25.54
CA PHE A 50 -2.53 -0.37 -25.04
C PHE A 50 -1.90 -1.66 -24.51
N LYS A 51 -0.57 -1.67 -24.33
CA LYS A 51 0.08 -2.75 -23.58
C LYS A 51 -0.28 -2.66 -22.11
N THR A 52 -0.62 -3.78 -21.49
CA THR A 52 -0.87 -3.90 -20.05
C THR A 52 0.37 -3.44 -19.27
N PRO A 53 0.27 -2.47 -18.35
CA PRO A 53 1.39 -2.07 -17.48
C PRO A 53 1.97 -3.25 -16.70
N VAL A 54 3.29 -3.25 -16.49
CA VAL A 54 3.97 -4.18 -15.57
C VAL A 54 3.99 -3.55 -14.20
N ILE A 55 3.57 -4.30 -13.18
CA ILE A 55 3.50 -3.82 -11.80
C ILE A 55 4.31 -4.76 -10.92
N GLU A 56 5.21 -4.20 -10.13
CA GLU A 56 5.99 -4.93 -9.14
C GLU A 56 5.72 -4.38 -7.73
N SER A 57 5.32 -5.27 -6.82
CA SER A 57 5.18 -4.92 -5.40
C SER A 57 6.56 -4.89 -4.75
N THR A 58 7.00 -3.70 -4.33
CA THR A 58 8.33 -3.46 -3.73
C THR A 58 8.25 -2.70 -2.41
N GLY A 59 7.03 -2.50 -1.89
CA GLY A 59 6.74 -1.65 -0.74
C GLY A 59 6.85 -0.16 -1.06
N THR A 60 6.16 0.71 -0.31
CA THR A 60 6.14 2.16 -0.60
C THR A 60 7.54 2.78 -0.62
N GLY A 61 8.40 2.43 0.35
CA GLY A 61 9.77 2.97 0.43
C GLY A 61 10.71 2.38 -0.64
N GLY A 62 10.59 1.09 -0.94
CA GLY A 62 11.37 0.44 -2.00
C GLY A 62 11.00 0.98 -3.38
N GLY A 63 9.69 1.14 -3.64
CA GLY A 63 9.17 1.76 -4.86
C GLY A 63 9.65 3.19 -5.04
N ALA A 64 9.56 4.02 -3.98
CA ALA A 64 10.07 5.39 -4.02
C ALA A 64 11.58 5.44 -4.34
N LYS A 65 12.39 4.52 -3.78
CA LYS A 65 13.83 4.43 -4.10
C LYS A 65 14.07 4.10 -5.57
N LEU A 66 13.35 3.13 -6.13
CA LEU A 66 13.47 2.72 -7.54
C LEU A 66 12.98 3.82 -8.49
N PHE A 67 11.86 4.45 -8.15
CA PHE A 67 11.30 5.58 -8.88
C PHE A 67 12.26 6.77 -8.85
N CYS A 68 12.75 7.18 -7.68
CA CYS A 68 13.67 8.31 -7.56
C CYS A 68 15.10 8.01 -8.03
N ALA A 69 15.40 6.82 -8.58
CA ALA A 69 16.75 6.48 -9.05
C ALA A 69 17.19 7.28 -10.29
N GLY A 70 16.24 7.86 -11.03
CA GLY A 70 16.54 8.73 -12.17
C GLY A 70 15.40 8.86 -13.17
N VAL A 71 15.68 9.62 -14.22
CA VAL A 71 14.83 9.75 -15.43
C VAL A 71 15.41 8.87 -16.55
N GLY A 72 14.55 8.43 -17.46
CA GLY A 72 14.90 7.51 -18.56
C GLY A 72 14.08 6.24 -18.55
N THR A 73 14.12 5.50 -19.65
CA THR A 73 13.27 4.31 -19.91
C THR A 73 13.67 3.10 -19.05
N GLN A 74 14.88 3.10 -18.50
CA GLN A 74 15.37 2.09 -17.55
C GLN A 74 14.79 2.23 -16.13
N HIS A 75 14.11 3.33 -15.83
CA HIS A 75 13.51 3.57 -14.51
C HIS A 75 11.98 3.44 -14.56
N PRO A 76 11.32 3.07 -13.45
CA PRO A 76 9.86 3.02 -13.38
C PRO A 76 9.20 4.38 -13.67
N ASP A 77 8.01 4.34 -14.25
CA ASP A 77 7.19 5.51 -14.60
C ASP A 77 6.35 5.99 -13.43
N ILE A 78 5.86 5.02 -12.66
CA ILE A 78 4.91 5.22 -11.57
C ILE A 78 5.43 4.53 -10.31
N THR A 79 5.28 5.18 -9.16
CA THR A 79 5.36 4.50 -7.87
C THR A 79 4.05 4.58 -7.10
N ASN A 80 3.49 3.42 -6.80
CA ASN A 80 2.37 3.22 -5.91
C ASN A 80 2.80 3.47 -4.46
N ALA A 81 1.95 4.12 -3.66
CA ALA A 81 2.27 4.46 -2.29
C ALA A 81 1.04 4.41 -1.38
N SER A 82 1.23 3.91 -0.15
CA SER A 82 0.19 3.89 0.89
C SER A 82 0.46 4.89 2.02
N ARG A 83 1.27 5.91 1.70
CA ARG A 83 1.49 7.12 2.49
C ARG A 83 2.04 8.18 1.53
N ALA A 84 1.97 9.44 1.95
CA ALA A 84 2.62 10.50 1.20
C ALA A 84 4.14 10.23 1.05
N MET A 85 4.70 10.70 -0.06
CA MET A 85 6.14 10.70 -0.29
C MET A 85 6.84 11.55 0.79
N LYS A 86 7.87 10.98 1.42
CA LYS A 86 8.65 11.65 2.46
C LYS A 86 9.55 12.72 1.86
N ASP A 87 9.92 13.72 2.63
CA ASP A 87 10.84 14.76 2.16
C ASP A 87 12.22 14.21 1.78
N SER A 88 12.69 13.16 2.46
CA SER A 88 13.91 12.46 2.06
C SER A 88 13.80 11.74 0.71
N GLU A 89 12.61 11.26 0.35
CA GLU A 89 12.33 10.64 -0.95
C GLU A 89 12.23 11.71 -2.04
N LYS A 90 11.54 12.83 -1.77
CA LYS A 90 11.51 13.99 -2.67
C LYS A 90 12.92 14.53 -2.94
N ALA A 91 13.74 14.66 -1.90
CA ALA A 91 15.13 15.10 -2.02
C ALA A 91 15.98 14.12 -2.84
N LEU A 92 15.77 12.81 -2.69
CA LEU A 92 16.42 11.80 -3.53
C LEU A 92 15.98 11.95 -5.00
N CYS A 93 14.69 12.11 -5.24
CA CYS A 93 14.13 12.34 -6.57
C CYS A 93 14.76 13.59 -7.22
N ALA A 94 14.76 14.73 -6.53
CA ALA A 94 15.35 15.97 -7.02
C ALA A 94 16.86 15.83 -7.30
N LYS A 95 17.61 15.18 -6.41
CA LYS A 95 19.05 14.90 -6.59
C LYS A 95 19.33 14.12 -7.86
N ASN A 96 18.42 13.22 -8.25
CA ASN A 96 18.56 12.37 -9.43
C ASN A 96 17.77 12.88 -10.65
N GLY A 97 17.35 14.16 -10.63
CA GLY A 97 16.69 14.82 -11.76
C GLY A 97 15.21 14.48 -11.96
N VAL A 98 14.58 13.78 -11.02
CA VAL A 98 13.14 13.53 -11.01
C VAL A 98 12.44 14.69 -10.29
N THR A 99 12.23 15.80 -11.00
CA THR A 99 11.70 17.05 -10.41
C THR A 99 10.20 17.22 -10.59
N ASP A 100 9.67 16.89 -11.77
CA ASP A 100 8.24 17.06 -12.06
C ASP A 100 7.48 15.77 -11.76
N ILE A 101 7.03 15.63 -10.51
CA ILE A 101 6.27 14.48 -10.04
C ILE A 101 4.80 14.85 -9.94
N VAL A 102 3.90 14.09 -10.56
CA VAL A 102 2.45 14.26 -10.40
C VAL A 102 1.98 13.33 -9.29
N GLU A 103 1.36 13.88 -8.25
CA GLU A 103 0.72 13.10 -7.18
C GLU A 103 -0.76 12.88 -7.49
N ILE A 104 -1.18 11.61 -7.48
CA ILE A 104 -2.58 11.22 -7.64
C ILE A 104 -3.03 10.49 -6.38
N VAL A 105 -4.01 11.04 -5.68
CA VAL A 105 -4.69 10.36 -4.56
C VAL A 105 -5.75 9.43 -5.16
N VAL A 106 -5.61 8.13 -4.95
CA VAL A 106 -6.46 7.10 -5.56
C VAL A 106 -7.76 6.91 -4.78
N GLY A 107 -7.68 7.02 -3.46
CA GLY A 107 -8.74 6.68 -2.54
C GLY A 107 -8.18 6.48 -1.15
N ASN A 108 -8.95 5.81 -0.31
CA ASN A 108 -8.59 5.48 1.05
C ASN A 108 -8.60 3.98 1.24
N ASP A 109 -7.78 3.56 2.18
CA ASP A 109 -7.73 2.21 2.71
C ASP A 109 -8.17 2.25 4.17
N GLY A 110 -8.87 1.21 4.61
CA GLY A 110 -9.33 1.08 5.99
C GLY A 110 -9.33 -0.38 6.39
N ILE A 111 -8.60 -0.74 7.44
CA ILE A 111 -8.50 -2.12 7.92
C ILE A 111 -9.34 -2.28 9.17
N THR A 112 -10.26 -3.24 9.14
CA THR A 112 -11.17 -3.49 10.25
C THR A 112 -10.72 -4.71 11.03
N LEU A 113 -10.53 -4.57 12.35
CA LEU A 113 -10.48 -5.70 13.26
C LEU A 113 -11.92 -6.10 13.60
N ALA A 114 -12.36 -7.26 13.15
CA ALA A 114 -13.70 -7.78 13.34
C ALA A 114 -13.70 -8.99 14.28
N TYR A 115 -14.86 -9.24 14.88
CA TYR A 115 -15.13 -10.36 15.76
C TYR A 115 -16.64 -10.61 15.85
N SER A 116 -17.04 -11.66 16.57
CA SER A 116 -18.43 -12.08 16.70
C SER A 116 -19.34 -10.95 17.18
N ARG A 117 -20.50 -10.78 16.54
CA ARG A 117 -21.53 -9.80 16.90
C ARG A 117 -22.16 -10.04 18.29
N ASP A 118 -22.08 -11.27 18.80
CA ASP A 118 -22.63 -11.63 20.12
C ASP A 118 -21.69 -11.27 21.28
N ALA A 119 -20.42 -10.94 20.99
CA ALA A 119 -19.45 -10.57 22.00
C ALA A 119 -19.71 -9.15 22.54
N LYS A 120 -19.20 -8.86 23.74
CA LYS A 120 -19.26 -7.50 24.28
C LYS A 120 -18.38 -6.56 23.45
N PRO A 121 -18.80 -5.29 23.24
CA PRO A 121 -17.98 -4.28 22.61
C PRO A 121 -16.61 -4.15 23.29
N VAL A 122 -15.55 -4.15 22.51
CA VAL A 122 -14.18 -3.96 22.98
C VAL A 122 -13.50 -2.81 22.24
N ASN A 123 -12.67 -2.07 22.98
CA ASN A 123 -11.81 -1.03 22.46
C ASN A 123 -10.36 -1.42 22.75
N PHE A 124 -9.51 -1.40 21.73
CA PHE A 124 -8.08 -1.66 21.86
C PHE A 124 -7.27 -0.40 21.62
N THR A 125 -6.15 -0.27 22.32
CA THR A 125 -5.04 0.57 21.88
C THR A 125 -4.17 -0.20 20.88
N LYS A 126 -3.41 0.51 20.07
CA LYS A 126 -2.42 -0.10 19.16
C LYS A 126 -1.34 -0.84 19.94
N GLU A 127 -0.97 -0.35 21.13
CA GLU A 127 -0.03 -1.03 22.01
C GLU A 127 -0.57 -2.38 22.49
N GLN A 128 -1.85 -2.43 22.88
CA GLN A 128 -2.49 -3.69 23.28
C GLN A 128 -2.54 -4.68 22.12
N LEU A 129 -2.88 -4.23 20.92
CA LEU A 129 -2.87 -5.08 19.71
C LEU A 129 -1.47 -5.58 19.38
N TRP A 130 -0.46 -4.70 19.45
CA TRP A 130 0.93 -5.10 19.21
C TRP A 130 1.39 -6.13 20.24
N LYS A 131 1.16 -5.91 21.54
CA LYS A 131 1.47 -6.87 22.61
C LYS A 131 0.74 -8.20 22.43
N ALA A 132 -0.45 -8.22 21.85
CA ALA A 132 -1.16 -9.47 21.58
C ALA A 132 -0.53 -10.28 20.44
N LEU A 133 -0.04 -9.60 19.40
CA LEU A 133 0.35 -10.19 18.12
C LEU A 133 1.86 -10.41 17.95
N ALA A 134 2.69 -9.58 18.57
CA ALA A 134 4.14 -9.60 18.38
C ALA A 134 4.78 -10.92 18.82
N LYS A 135 5.82 -11.36 18.13
CA LYS A 135 6.58 -12.58 18.45
C LYS A 135 7.28 -12.49 19.80
N ASN A 136 7.93 -11.36 20.04
CA ASN A 136 8.69 -11.06 21.23
C ASN A 136 8.25 -9.71 21.81
N VAL A 137 8.38 -9.57 23.12
CA VAL A 137 8.09 -8.33 23.85
C VAL A 137 9.18 -8.05 24.88
N ALA A 138 9.27 -6.80 25.34
CA ALA A 138 10.12 -6.44 26.46
C ALA A 138 9.42 -6.74 27.80
N VAL A 139 10.03 -7.59 28.63
CA VAL A 139 9.62 -7.82 30.02
C VAL A 139 10.84 -7.64 30.91
N ASP A 140 10.73 -6.77 31.91
CA ASP A 140 11.81 -6.44 32.85
C ASP A 140 13.15 -6.12 32.16
N GLY A 141 13.07 -5.38 31.05
CA GLY A 141 14.23 -4.95 30.27
C GLY A 141 14.88 -6.04 29.41
N LYS A 142 14.25 -7.21 29.27
CA LYS A 142 14.73 -8.33 28.46
C LYS A 142 13.76 -8.65 27.32
N VAL A 143 14.31 -9.06 26.19
CA VAL A 143 13.52 -9.63 25.09
C VAL A 143 13.10 -11.04 25.49
N VAL A 144 11.79 -11.30 25.53
CA VAL A 144 11.22 -12.62 25.79
C VAL A 144 10.21 -12.98 24.71
N ALA A 145 10.01 -14.28 24.49
CA ALA A 145 8.87 -14.76 23.70
C ALA A 145 7.57 -14.27 24.35
N ASN A 146 6.59 -13.89 23.52
CA ASN A 146 5.36 -13.26 23.99
C ASN A 146 4.64 -14.12 25.06
N PRO A 147 4.55 -13.66 26.32
CA PRO A 147 4.01 -14.45 27.42
C PRO A 147 2.48 -14.38 27.52
N TYR A 148 1.85 -13.38 26.90
CA TYR A 148 0.42 -13.10 27.05
C TYR A 148 -0.40 -14.19 26.36
N LYS A 149 -1.30 -14.86 27.08
CA LYS A 149 -2.16 -15.93 26.52
C LYS A 149 -3.62 -15.50 26.40
N LYS A 150 -4.05 -14.55 27.23
CA LYS A 150 -5.37 -13.93 27.21
C LYS A 150 -5.26 -12.42 27.03
N TRP A 151 -6.32 -11.81 26.51
CA TRP A 151 -6.35 -10.35 26.37
C TRP A 151 -6.23 -9.64 27.73
N SER A 152 -6.85 -10.20 28.78
CA SER A 152 -6.73 -9.71 30.15
C SER A 152 -5.31 -9.78 30.75
N ASP A 153 -4.41 -10.57 30.17
CA ASP A 153 -3.00 -10.62 30.62
C ASP A 153 -2.24 -9.35 30.19
N ILE A 154 -2.73 -8.67 29.15
CA ILE A 154 -2.15 -7.41 28.63
C ILE A 154 -2.70 -6.23 29.42
N ASP A 155 -4.01 -6.21 29.64
CA ASP A 155 -4.72 -5.14 30.34
C ASP A 155 -6.04 -5.68 30.92
N SER A 156 -6.32 -5.41 32.20
CA SER A 156 -7.48 -5.95 32.92
C SER A 156 -8.83 -5.43 32.41
N SER A 157 -8.86 -4.35 31.63
CA SER A 157 -10.05 -3.85 30.95
C SER A 157 -10.46 -4.68 29.73
N LEU A 158 -9.55 -5.52 29.22
CA LEU A 158 -9.80 -6.37 28.07
C LEU A 158 -10.48 -7.69 28.46
N PRO A 159 -11.15 -8.38 27.51
CA PRO A 159 -11.85 -9.62 27.80
C PRO A 159 -10.94 -10.72 28.39
N ASN A 160 -11.44 -11.46 29.38
CA ASN A 160 -10.76 -12.64 29.92
C ASN A 160 -10.97 -13.87 29.02
N GLN A 161 -10.52 -13.78 27.77
CA GLN A 161 -10.60 -14.84 26.76
C GLN A 161 -9.22 -15.06 26.11
N PRO A 162 -8.94 -16.26 25.56
CA PRO A 162 -7.70 -16.52 24.84
C PRO A 162 -7.46 -15.50 23.71
N ILE A 163 -6.20 -15.16 23.47
CA ILE A 163 -5.82 -14.38 22.28
C ILE A 163 -5.87 -15.34 21.08
N LYS A 164 -6.78 -15.07 20.14
CA LYS A 164 -6.92 -15.83 18.90
C LYS A 164 -7.26 -14.88 17.76
N VAL A 165 -6.28 -14.58 16.92
CA VAL A 165 -6.40 -13.59 15.85
C VAL A 165 -6.02 -14.21 14.51
N MET A 166 -6.96 -14.19 13.56
CA MET A 166 -6.68 -14.54 12.17
C MET A 166 -6.12 -13.34 11.42
N ILE A 167 -5.04 -13.57 10.66
CA ILE A 167 -4.35 -12.52 9.92
C ILE A 167 -4.18 -12.94 8.44
N PRO A 168 -4.21 -12.00 7.49
CA PRO A 168 -3.82 -12.25 6.11
C PRO A 168 -2.35 -12.69 5.97
N PRO A 169 -1.96 -13.28 4.83
CA PRO A 169 -0.60 -13.77 4.63
C PRO A 169 0.42 -12.62 4.54
N GLY A 170 1.70 -12.94 4.69
CA GLY A 170 2.81 -11.97 4.57
C GLY A 170 2.89 -11.23 3.22
N THR A 171 2.24 -11.75 2.17
CA THR A 171 2.16 -11.13 0.84
C THR A 171 0.99 -10.14 0.69
N SER A 172 0.10 -10.07 1.68
CA SER A 172 -1.13 -9.30 1.61
C SER A 172 -0.93 -7.81 1.87
N GLY A 173 -1.46 -6.98 0.97
CA GLY A 173 -1.52 -5.53 1.15
C GLY A 173 -2.29 -5.09 2.41
N THR A 174 -3.23 -5.90 2.89
CA THR A 174 -3.99 -5.70 4.14
C THR A 174 -3.07 -5.89 5.35
N ARG A 175 -2.21 -6.92 5.35
CA ARG A 175 -1.23 -7.13 6.42
C ARG A 175 -0.19 -6.02 6.44
N ASP A 176 0.31 -5.60 5.28
CA ASP A 176 1.23 -4.46 5.19
C ASP A 176 0.60 -3.15 5.71
N ALA A 177 -0.71 -2.98 5.53
CA ALA A 177 -1.46 -1.88 6.10
C ALA A 177 -1.51 -1.94 7.62
N TRP A 178 -1.88 -3.10 8.16
CA TRP A 178 -1.95 -3.36 9.60
C TRP A 178 -0.59 -3.19 10.27
N ASP A 179 0.47 -3.73 9.66
CA ASP A 179 1.83 -3.63 10.18
C ASP A 179 2.29 -2.17 10.29
N SER A 180 1.99 -1.36 9.27
CA SER A 180 2.36 0.06 9.28
C SER A 180 1.50 0.91 10.21
N LEU A 181 0.21 0.61 10.36
CA LEU A 181 -0.73 1.48 11.07
C LEU A 181 -0.98 1.08 12.52
N VAL A 182 -0.83 -0.21 12.83
CA VAL A 182 -1.07 -0.81 14.15
C VAL A 182 0.26 -1.30 14.72
N MET A 183 0.92 -2.29 14.13
CA MET A 183 2.08 -2.93 14.74
C MET A 183 3.24 -1.95 14.96
N GLY A 184 3.69 -1.28 13.90
CA GLY A 184 4.80 -0.33 13.96
C GLY A 184 4.50 0.96 14.75
N LYS A 185 3.22 1.31 14.92
CA LYS A 185 2.80 2.45 15.77
C LYS A 185 2.50 2.04 17.21
N GLY A 186 2.23 0.76 17.45
CA GLY A 186 1.86 0.19 18.74
C GLY A 186 3.05 -0.40 19.51
N ILE A 187 4.18 -0.65 18.86
CA ILE A 187 5.39 -1.11 19.57
C ILE A 187 5.74 -0.15 20.72
N ASP A 188 5.81 -0.70 21.92
CA ASP A 188 6.12 0.07 23.12
C ASP A 188 7.59 0.54 23.10
N LYS A 189 7.87 1.55 23.92
CA LYS A 189 9.20 2.16 23.98
C LYS A 189 10.30 1.16 24.37
N ALA A 190 10.05 0.31 25.37
CA ALA A 190 11.06 -0.63 25.86
C ALA A 190 11.41 -1.67 24.79
N SER A 191 10.40 -2.20 24.11
CA SER A 191 10.53 -3.12 22.99
C SER A 191 11.26 -2.48 21.80
N LYS A 192 10.96 -1.21 21.51
CA LYS A 192 11.67 -0.44 20.47
C LYS A 192 13.14 -0.17 20.81
N ASP A 193 13.44 0.19 22.06
CA ASP A 193 14.81 0.44 22.54
C ASP A 193 15.66 -0.84 22.48
N LEU A 194 15.02 -2.01 22.69
CA LEU A 194 15.63 -3.33 22.51
C LEU A 194 15.68 -3.81 21.05
N LYS A 195 15.27 -2.98 20.09
CA LYS A 195 15.29 -3.27 18.64
C LYS A 195 14.49 -4.52 18.25
N ILE A 196 13.39 -4.80 18.96
CA ILE A 196 12.45 -5.83 18.54
C ILE A 196 11.81 -5.40 17.21
N ASP A 197 11.74 -6.31 16.25
CA ASP A 197 11.00 -6.08 15.01
C ASP A 197 9.50 -6.02 15.32
N SER A 198 8.88 -4.86 15.04
CA SER A 198 7.46 -4.66 15.32
C SER A 198 6.54 -5.54 14.47
N SER A 199 7.00 -6.02 13.32
CA SER A 199 6.23 -6.78 12.32
C SER A 199 6.42 -8.30 12.38
N GLU A 200 7.21 -8.81 13.32
CA GLU A 200 7.27 -10.25 13.57
C GLU A 200 6.09 -10.71 14.43
N TYR A 201 5.33 -11.68 13.94
CA TYR A 201 4.17 -12.25 14.62
C TYR A 201 4.55 -13.49 15.42
N ARG A 202 3.87 -13.71 16.54
CA ARG A 202 4.00 -14.94 17.33
C ARG A 202 3.50 -16.17 16.56
N GLU A 203 4.13 -17.30 16.80
CA GLU A 203 3.86 -18.58 16.11
C GLU A 203 3.32 -19.66 17.06
N ASP A 204 2.89 -19.26 18.27
CA ASP A 204 2.44 -20.18 19.33
C ASP A 204 0.93 -20.51 19.28
N GLY A 205 0.29 -20.27 18.13
CA GLY A 205 -1.12 -20.57 17.87
C GLY A 205 -2.12 -19.46 18.20
N ALA A 206 -1.68 -18.38 18.86
CA ALA A 206 -2.53 -17.21 19.11
C ALA A 206 -2.79 -16.37 17.84
N VAL A 207 -1.82 -16.37 16.91
CA VAL A 207 -1.94 -15.78 15.57
C VAL A 207 -2.07 -16.89 14.55
N ILE A 208 -3.07 -16.80 13.68
CA ILE A 208 -3.38 -17.79 12.67
C ILE A 208 -3.34 -17.10 11.31
N GLU A 209 -2.28 -17.37 10.55
CA GLU A 209 -2.15 -16.87 9.19
C GLU A 209 -3.07 -17.64 8.23
N VAL A 210 -3.76 -16.94 7.34
CA VAL A 210 -4.57 -17.51 6.25
C VAL A 210 -3.98 -17.16 4.89
N GLY A 211 -4.50 -17.77 3.82
CA GLY A 211 -4.20 -17.34 2.45
C GLY A 211 -4.90 -16.03 2.08
N GLU A 212 -4.68 -15.55 0.85
CA GLU A 212 -5.16 -14.24 0.33
C GLU A 212 -6.69 -14.04 0.30
N ASN A 213 -7.48 -15.05 0.66
CA ASN A 213 -8.93 -14.96 0.65
C ASN A 213 -9.47 -14.46 2.01
N ASP A 214 -9.62 -13.15 2.15
CA ASP A 214 -10.19 -12.49 3.34
C ASP A 214 -11.59 -13.02 3.71
N SER A 215 -12.36 -13.54 2.74
CA SER A 215 -13.68 -14.15 3.03
C SER A 215 -13.59 -15.37 3.95
N LEU A 216 -12.45 -16.07 3.96
CA LEU A 216 -12.22 -17.18 4.91
C LEU A 216 -12.11 -16.69 6.34
N ILE A 217 -11.53 -15.51 6.57
CA ILE A 217 -11.47 -14.89 7.90
C ILE A 217 -12.91 -14.66 8.39
N ILE A 218 -13.75 -14.00 7.57
CA ILE A 218 -15.15 -13.73 7.89
C ILE A 218 -15.90 -15.02 8.28
N GLN A 219 -15.78 -16.08 7.47
CA GLN A 219 -16.46 -17.36 7.74
C GLN A 219 -16.03 -17.96 9.07
N LYS A 220 -14.75 -17.86 9.42
CA LYS A 220 -14.23 -18.38 10.70
C LYS A 220 -14.68 -17.54 11.89
N LEU A 221 -14.73 -16.21 11.77
CA LEU A 221 -15.25 -15.34 12.83
C LEU A 221 -16.74 -15.54 13.11
N ILE A 222 -17.52 -15.92 12.08
CA ILE A 222 -18.94 -16.28 12.27
C ILE A 222 -19.06 -17.60 13.06
N ALA A 223 -18.16 -18.55 12.83
CA ALA A 223 -18.21 -19.88 13.45
C ALA A 223 -17.59 -19.90 14.87
N ASP A 224 -16.56 -19.09 15.12
CA ASP A 224 -15.82 -19.04 16.38
C ASP A 224 -16.02 -17.69 17.08
N LYS A 225 -16.81 -17.70 18.15
CA LYS A 225 -17.25 -16.46 18.82
C LYS A 225 -16.15 -15.75 19.63
N GLU A 226 -15.05 -16.42 19.92
CA GLU A 226 -13.93 -15.87 20.70
C GLU A 226 -12.80 -15.32 19.81
N MET A 227 -12.90 -15.55 18.51
CA MET A 227 -11.88 -15.19 17.54
C MET A 227 -12.00 -13.75 17.06
N PHE A 228 -10.85 -13.13 16.83
CA PHE A 228 -10.72 -11.87 16.11
C PHE A 228 -10.06 -12.11 14.76
N GLY A 229 -10.23 -11.20 13.83
CA GLY A 229 -9.45 -11.18 12.60
C GLY A 229 -9.54 -9.83 11.91
N PHE A 230 -8.54 -9.49 11.10
CA PHE A 230 -8.54 -8.22 10.39
C PHE A 230 -8.50 -8.38 8.88
N PHE A 231 -9.23 -7.52 8.19
CA PHE A 231 -9.39 -7.49 6.73
C PHE A 231 -9.84 -6.09 6.26
N GLY A 232 -9.88 -5.87 4.95
CA GLY A 232 -10.32 -4.59 4.37
C GLY A 232 -11.77 -4.22 4.75
N PHE A 233 -12.04 -2.93 4.97
CA PHE A 233 -13.33 -2.42 5.44
C PHE A 233 -14.54 -2.82 4.57
N SER A 234 -14.38 -2.97 3.26
CA SER A 234 -15.46 -3.42 2.37
C SER A 234 -16.00 -4.80 2.74
N TYR A 235 -15.13 -5.72 3.15
CA TYR A 235 -15.53 -7.04 3.62
C TYR A 235 -16.33 -6.94 4.92
N PHE A 236 -15.97 -6.00 5.80
CA PHE A 236 -16.76 -5.73 7.00
C PHE A 236 -18.14 -5.17 6.65
N LEU A 237 -18.22 -4.20 5.73
CA LEU A 237 -19.50 -3.66 5.26
C LEU A 237 -20.43 -4.76 4.71
N ALA A 238 -19.89 -5.73 3.99
CA ALA A 238 -20.64 -6.86 3.45
C ALA A 238 -21.06 -7.90 4.51
N ALA A 239 -20.39 -7.94 5.67
CA ALA A 239 -20.63 -8.88 6.77
C ALA A 239 -21.13 -8.20 8.05
N GLN A 240 -21.51 -6.92 7.99
CA GLN A 240 -21.86 -6.11 9.15
C GLN A 240 -23.13 -6.57 9.86
N ASP A 241 -23.93 -7.44 9.25
CA ASP A 241 -25.10 -8.10 9.85
C ASP A 241 -24.68 -9.27 10.75
N LYS A 242 -23.49 -9.86 10.51
CA LYS A 242 -22.99 -11.09 11.17
C LYS A 242 -21.84 -10.83 12.13
N LEU A 243 -21.04 -9.81 11.87
CA LEU A 243 -19.88 -9.44 12.66
C LEU A 243 -20.04 -8.04 13.24
N GLN A 244 -19.19 -7.71 14.21
CA GLN A 244 -19.00 -6.34 14.69
C GLN A 244 -17.51 -5.96 14.58
N ALA A 245 -17.24 -4.66 14.49
CA ALA A 245 -15.88 -4.13 14.46
C ALA A 245 -15.43 -3.71 15.86
N ALA A 246 -14.16 -3.95 16.18
CA ALA A 246 -13.53 -3.47 17.39
C ALA A 246 -13.21 -1.98 17.24
N SER A 247 -13.36 -1.23 18.33
CA SER A 247 -12.84 0.13 18.39
C SER A 247 -11.32 0.07 18.53
N ILE A 248 -10.62 0.97 17.83
CA ILE A 248 -9.16 1.10 17.92
C ILE A 248 -8.86 2.56 18.20
N GLU A 249 -8.15 2.83 19.31
CA GLU A 249 -7.90 4.18 19.83
C GLU A 249 -9.22 4.98 20.04
N GLY A 250 -10.29 4.29 20.45
CA GLY A 250 -11.60 4.90 20.69
C GLY A 250 -12.46 5.12 19.45
N GLY A 251 -11.93 4.90 18.24
CA GLY A 251 -12.68 5.07 16.98
C GLY A 251 -13.14 3.74 16.37
N GLN A 252 -14.25 3.77 15.64
CA GLN A 252 -14.76 2.63 14.85
C GLN A 252 -14.65 2.91 13.35
N PRO A 253 -14.55 1.86 12.51
CA PRO A 253 -14.52 2.05 11.07
C PRO A 253 -15.90 2.45 10.54
N SER A 254 -15.95 3.55 9.79
CA SER A 254 -17.08 3.94 8.96
C SER A 254 -16.55 4.54 7.65
N LEU A 255 -17.43 4.73 6.67
CA LEU A 255 -17.06 5.38 5.42
C LEU A 255 -16.49 6.78 5.69
N GLU A 256 -17.19 7.55 6.52
CA GLU A 256 -16.82 8.91 6.92
C GLU A 256 -15.50 8.92 7.69
N ALA A 257 -15.37 8.05 8.70
CA ALA A 257 -14.19 8.00 9.55
C ALA A 257 -12.92 7.56 8.81
N ILE A 258 -13.07 6.79 7.73
CA ILE A 258 -11.97 6.42 6.83
C ILE A 258 -11.63 7.57 5.87
N GLN A 259 -12.65 8.28 5.35
CA GLN A 259 -12.45 9.39 4.40
C GLN A 259 -11.85 10.65 5.04
N ASP A 260 -12.15 10.90 6.31
CA ASP A 260 -11.59 12.02 7.09
C ASP A 260 -10.39 11.63 7.97
N TYR A 261 -10.05 10.33 7.99
CA TYR A 261 -8.96 9.73 8.75
C TYR A 261 -9.09 9.84 10.28
N SER A 262 -10.30 10.04 10.80
CA SER A 262 -10.58 9.93 12.24
C SER A 262 -10.53 8.49 12.76
N TYR A 263 -10.70 7.49 11.89
CA TYR A 263 -10.43 6.09 12.24
C TYR A 263 -8.93 5.77 12.21
N ALA A 264 -8.42 5.19 13.29
CA ALA A 264 -6.99 5.03 13.53
C ALA A 264 -6.26 4.07 12.58
N VAL A 265 -7.01 3.25 11.84
CA VAL A 265 -6.51 2.27 10.87
C VAL A 265 -7.00 2.59 9.45
N ALA A 266 -7.15 3.89 9.17
CA ALA A 266 -7.36 4.44 7.84
C ALA A 266 -6.09 5.10 7.31
N ARG A 267 -5.94 5.15 5.98
CA ARG A 267 -4.87 5.91 5.32
C ARG A 267 -5.21 6.28 3.87
N PRO A 268 -4.62 7.36 3.35
CA PRO A 268 -4.67 7.66 1.92
C PRO A 268 -3.83 6.68 1.10
N LEU A 269 -4.30 6.41 -0.10
CA LEU A 269 -3.56 5.69 -1.14
C LEU A 269 -3.22 6.63 -2.29
N PHE A 270 -2.01 6.50 -2.83
CA PHE A 270 -1.48 7.34 -3.88
C PHE A 270 -0.83 6.50 -4.98
N PHE A 271 -0.68 7.11 -6.14
CA PHE A 271 0.46 6.83 -7.00
C PHE A 271 1.09 8.14 -7.46
N TYR A 272 2.39 8.06 -7.77
CA TYR A 272 3.20 9.17 -8.22
C TYR A 272 3.68 8.89 -9.64
N VAL A 273 3.58 9.88 -10.53
CA VAL A 273 3.96 9.73 -11.95
C VAL A 273 5.13 10.66 -12.25
N LYS A 274 6.15 10.17 -12.94
CA LYS A 274 7.17 11.05 -13.53
C LYS A 274 6.60 11.76 -14.73
N LYS A 275 6.40 13.07 -14.64
CA LYS A 275 5.91 13.87 -15.77
C LYS A 275 6.84 13.81 -16.98
N ALA A 276 8.16 13.71 -16.74
CA ALA A 276 9.17 13.56 -17.78
C ALA A 276 9.01 12.29 -18.64
N HIS A 277 8.27 11.28 -18.18
CA HIS A 277 7.99 10.07 -18.96
C HIS A 277 6.72 10.19 -19.81
N VAL A 278 5.88 11.21 -19.57
CA VAL A 278 4.66 11.42 -20.36
C VAL A 278 5.02 11.92 -21.76
N GLY A 279 4.46 11.27 -22.79
CA GLY A 279 4.79 11.54 -24.19
C GLY A 279 6.05 10.81 -24.69
N VAL A 280 6.83 10.23 -23.79
CA VAL A 280 7.94 9.32 -24.12
C VAL A 280 7.49 7.87 -24.04
N ILE A 281 6.78 7.52 -22.96
CA ILE A 281 6.23 6.17 -22.76
C ILE A 281 4.79 6.13 -23.29
N PRO A 282 4.50 5.29 -24.29
CA PRO A 282 3.17 5.20 -24.87
C PRO A 282 2.10 4.88 -23.81
N GLY A 283 0.99 5.63 -23.85
CA GLY A 283 -0.18 5.37 -22.99
C GLY A 283 -0.08 5.87 -21.55
N LEU A 284 1.03 6.47 -21.12
CA LEU A 284 1.20 6.84 -19.69
C LEU A 284 0.14 7.84 -19.22
N HIS A 285 -0.18 8.86 -20.02
CA HIS A 285 -1.23 9.82 -19.62
C HIS A 285 -2.61 9.17 -19.67
N GLU A 286 -2.86 8.33 -20.67
CA GLU A 286 -4.10 7.58 -20.84
C GLU A 286 -4.34 6.63 -19.66
N PHE A 287 -3.30 5.95 -19.16
CA PHE A 287 -3.39 5.12 -17.97
C PHE A 287 -3.75 5.93 -16.72
N VAL A 288 -3.10 7.08 -16.52
CA VAL A 288 -3.43 8.01 -15.41
C VAL A 288 -4.88 8.51 -15.51
N LYS A 289 -5.37 8.77 -16.72
CA LYS A 289 -6.78 9.12 -16.97
C LYS A 289 -7.71 7.94 -16.69
N GLU A 290 -7.38 6.73 -17.09
CA GLU A 290 -8.23 5.55 -16.86
C GLU A 290 -8.37 5.26 -15.36
N PHE A 291 -7.25 5.29 -14.62
CA PHE A 291 -7.22 5.08 -13.17
C PHE A 291 -8.13 6.07 -12.43
N THR A 292 -8.19 7.32 -12.89
CA THR A 292 -8.95 8.38 -12.20
C THR A 292 -10.37 8.57 -12.73
N THR A 293 -10.91 7.65 -13.53
CA THR A 293 -12.32 7.73 -13.96
C THR A 293 -13.28 7.46 -12.80
N THR A 294 -14.53 7.94 -12.93
CA THR A 294 -15.61 7.57 -12.01
C THR A 294 -15.90 6.07 -12.02
N LYS A 295 -15.67 5.39 -13.15
CA LYS A 295 -15.82 3.94 -13.29
C LYS A 295 -14.75 3.16 -12.52
N ALA A 296 -13.57 3.74 -12.31
CA ALA A 296 -12.47 3.15 -11.55
C ALA A 296 -12.58 3.46 -10.05
N ILE A 297 -12.30 4.71 -9.66
CA ILE A 297 -12.17 5.15 -8.25
C ILE A 297 -13.42 5.81 -7.67
N GLY A 298 -14.50 5.92 -8.45
CA GLY A 298 -15.76 6.50 -7.98
C GLY A 298 -16.50 5.60 -6.99
N LYS A 299 -17.54 6.14 -6.35
CA LYS A 299 -18.33 5.42 -5.33
C LYS A 299 -18.95 4.10 -5.81
N SER A 300 -19.25 4.00 -7.10
CA SER A 300 -19.76 2.78 -7.76
C SER A 300 -18.77 2.25 -8.80
N GLY A 301 -17.49 2.58 -8.63
CA GLY A 301 -16.42 2.13 -9.51
C GLY A 301 -15.95 0.73 -9.13
N TYR A 302 -15.35 0.03 -10.10
CA TYR A 302 -14.90 -1.35 -9.92
C TYR A 302 -13.81 -1.52 -8.86
N LEU A 303 -13.11 -0.45 -8.46
CA LEU A 303 -12.14 -0.53 -7.36
C LEU A 303 -12.83 -0.52 -5.99
N ALA A 304 -14.03 0.07 -5.87
CA ALA A 304 -14.81 0.00 -4.64
C ALA A 304 -15.29 -1.43 -4.36
N ASP A 305 -15.62 -2.19 -5.41
CA ASP A 305 -16.03 -3.60 -5.31
C ASP A 305 -14.93 -4.49 -4.69
N ILE A 306 -13.66 -4.12 -4.86
CA ILE A 306 -12.50 -4.84 -4.30
C ILE A 306 -11.88 -4.12 -3.09
N GLY A 307 -12.59 -3.15 -2.52
CA GLY A 307 -12.27 -2.60 -1.20
C GLY A 307 -11.69 -1.19 -1.13
N LEU A 308 -11.54 -0.51 -2.26
CA LEU A 308 -11.14 0.89 -2.24
C LEU A 308 -12.24 1.74 -1.63
N VAL A 309 -11.92 2.47 -0.57
CA VAL A 309 -12.85 3.48 -0.04
C VAL A 309 -12.73 4.75 -0.90
N PRO A 310 -13.81 5.18 -1.57
CA PRO A 310 -13.74 6.30 -2.51
C PRO A 310 -13.39 7.61 -1.81
N LEU A 311 -12.84 8.56 -2.56
CA LEU A 311 -12.66 9.93 -2.09
C LEU A 311 -14.01 10.65 -1.95
N ASP A 312 -14.06 11.66 -1.06
CA ASP A 312 -15.14 12.63 -1.11
C ASP A 312 -15.14 13.41 -2.44
N GLN A 313 -16.28 13.99 -2.82
CA GLN A 313 -16.45 14.64 -4.11
C GLN A 313 -15.45 15.77 -4.37
N LYS A 314 -15.07 16.54 -3.34
CA LYS A 314 -14.13 17.65 -3.48
C LYS A 314 -12.72 17.12 -3.76
N LYS A 315 -12.26 16.12 -2.99
CA LYS A 315 -10.97 15.45 -3.22
C LYS A 315 -10.94 14.72 -4.56
N TYR A 316 -11.99 14.00 -4.93
CA TYR A 316 -12.08 13.34 -6.24
C TYR A 316 -11.93 14.33 -7.39
N LYS A 317 -12.63 15.47 -7.35
CA LYS A 317 -12.50 16.49 -8.40
C LYS A 317 -11.08 17.02 -8.51
N ALA A 318 -10.43 17.30 -7.38
CA ALA A 318 -9.04 17.75 -7.36
C ALA A 318 -8.08 16.68 -7.93
N THR A 319 -8.22 15.41 -7.50
CA THR A 319 -7.49 14.26 -8.05
C THR A 319 -7.66 14.17 -9.56
N ARG A 320 -8.89 14.28 -10.05
CA ARG A 320 -9.19 14.19 -11.48
C ARG A 320 -8.58 15.37 -12.25
N ASP A 321 -8.70 16.59 -11.73
CA ASP A 321 -8.09 17.78 -12.35
C ASP A 321 -6.56 17.63 -12.44
N ASN A 322 -5.91 17.14 -11.37
CA ASN A 322 -4.47 16.86 -11.34
C ASN A 322 -4.07 15.79 -12.37
N ALA A 323 -4.83 14.70 -12.48
CA ALA A 323 -4.60 13.64 -13.46
C ALA A 323 -4.74 14.14 -14.90
N MET A 324 -5.78 14.92 -15.19
CA MET A 324 -6.04 15.43 -16.54
C MET A 324 -4.98 16.45 -16.97
N LYS A 325 -4.54 17.31 -16.06
CA LYS A 325 -3.60 18.42 -16.35
C LYS A 325 -2.14 18.09 -16.05
N LEU A 326 -1.86 16.93 -15.44
CA LEU A 326 -0.53 16.53 -14.97
C LEU A 326 0.11 17.65 -14.11
N ILE A 327 -0.64 18.10 -13.11
CA ILE A 327 -0.20 19.11 -12.16
C ILE A 327 0.88 18.49 -11.27
N ALA A 328 2.11 18.97 -11.39
CA ALA A 328 3.20 18.50 -10.56
C ALA A 328 2.99 18.97 -9.11
N MET A 329 3.42 18.15 -8.15
CA MET A 329 3.45 18.53 -6.75
C MET A 329 4.36 19.75 -6.55
N SER A 330 3.99 20.61 -5.61
CA SER A 330 4.89 21.66 -5.15
C SER A 330 6.02 21.04 -4.35
N ASN A 331 7.25 21.54 -4.56
CA ASN A 331 8.42 21.16 -3.77
C ASN A 331 8.28 21.61 -2.31
#